data_AF-A0A6D0IDB5-F1
#
_entry.id   AF-A0A6D0IDB5-F1
#
_cell.length_a   1.000
_cell.length_b   1.000
_cell.length_c   1.000
_cell.angle_alpha   90.00
_cell.angle_beta   90.00
_cell.angle_gamma   90.00
#
_symmetry.space_group_name_H-M   'P 1'
#
loop_
_entity.id
_entity.type
_entity.pdbx_description
1 polymer ?
#
loop_
_entity_poly.entity_id
_entity_poly.type
_entity_poly.pdbx_seq_one_letter_code
_entity_poly.pdbx_strand_id
1 'polypeptide(L)'
;MGKAVIAIHGGAGAISRAQMSLQQELRYIEALSAIVETGQKMLEAGESALDVVTEAVRLLEECPLFNAGIGAVFTRDETHELDACVMDGNTLKAGAVAGVSHLRNPVLAARLVMEQSPHVMMIGEGAENFAFA
;
A
#
# COMPACT_ATOMS: atom_id res chain seq x y z
N MET A 1 -4.49 -11.39 -25.73
CA MET A 1 -4.23 -10.62 -24.50
C MET A 1 -2.73 -10.63 -24.26
N GLY A 2 -2.12 -9.47 -24.01
CA GLY A 2 -0.73 -9.39 -23.59
C GLY A 2 -0.53 -10.05 -22.22
N LYS A 3 0.67 -10.51 -21.92
CA LYS A 3 1.01 -11.08 -20.61
C LYS A 3 0.98 -9.95 -19.57
N ALA A 4 0.11 -10.06 -18.57
CA ALA A 4 0.08 -9.12 -17.45
C ALA A 4 1.36 -9.24 -16.61
N VAL A 5 1.82 -8.13 -16.06
CA VAL A 5 3.04 -8.05 -15.23
C VAL A 5 2.72 -7.24 -13.99
N ILE A 6 3.20 -7.72 -12.84
CA ILE A 6 3.15 -7.01 -11.56
C ILE A 6 4.58 -6.89 -11.01
N ALA A 7 4.86 -5.74 -10.42
CA ALA A 7 6.05 -5.49 -9.62
C ALA A 7 5.63 -4.83 -8.31
N ILE A 8 6.32 -5.16 -7.21
CA ILE A 8 6.11 -4.59 -5.88
C ILE A 8 7.45 -4.21 -5.26
N HIS A 9 7.44 -3.34 -4.26
CA HIS A 9 8.64 -3.03 -3.46
C HIS A 9 8.30 -2.84 -1.98
N GLY A 10 9.26 -3.09 -1.10
CA GLY A 10 9.18 -2.84 0.35
C GLY A 10 9.89 -1.55 0.82
N GLY A 11 10.34 -0.70 -0.12
CA GLY A 11 11.12 0.50 0.16
C GLY A 11 12.60 0.35 -0.19
N ALA A 12 13.32 1.47 -0.30
CA ALA A 12 14.73 1.52 -0.66
C ALA A 12 15.53 2.31 0.40
N GLY A 13 16.80 1.93 0.62
CA GLY A 13 17.80 2.74 1.32
C GLY A 13 17.91 2.57 2.84
N ALA A 14 16.91 2.02 3.53
CA ALA A 14 16.94 1.93 5.00
C ALA A 14 17.82 0.79 5.56
N ILE A 15 18.01 -0.30 4.80
CA ILE A 15 18.69 -1.51 5.28
C ILE A 15 19.85 -1.85 4.35
N SER A 16 21.08 -1.72 4.86
CA SER A 16 22.26 -2.27 4.16
C SER A 16 22.24 -3.79 4.27
N ARG A 17 22.34 -4.51 3.14
CA ARG A 17 22.46 -5.98 3.12
C ARG A 17 23.58 -6.49 4.05
N ALA A 18 24.66 -5.73 4.18
CA ALA A 18 25.79 -6.10 5.05
C ALA A 18 25.44 -6.12 6.55
N GLN A 19 24.32 -5.50 6.94
CA GLN A 19 23.85 -5.43 8.32
C GLN A 19 22.69 -6.39 8.60
N MET A 20 22.22 -7.15 7.60
CA MET A 20 21.13 -8.11 7.76
C MET A 20 21.67 -9.48 8.11
N SER A 21 21.06 -10.14 9.09
CA SER A 21 21.19 -11.60 9.19
C SER A 21 20.47 -12.28 8.02
N LEU A 22 20.96 -13.46 7.62
CA LEU A 22 20.30 -14.28 6.60
C LEU A 22 18.83 -14.55 6.94
N GLN A 23 18.52 -14.76 8.23
CA GLN A 23 17.15 -14.99 8.70
C GLN A 23 16.24 -13.77 8.49
N GLN A 24 16.77 -12.56 8.71
CA GLN A 24 16.00 -11.34 8.41
C GLN A 24 15.79 -11.19 6.91
N GLU A 25 16.83 -11.40 6.08
CA GLU A 25 16.70 -11.33 4.62
C GLU A 25 15.66 -12.31 4.08
N LEU A 26 15.66 -13.56 4.56
CA LEU A 26 14.68 -14.57 4.18
C LEU A 26 13.25 -14.15 4.51
N ARG A 27 13.01 -13.56 5.69
CA ARG A 27 11.67 -13.06 6.06
C ARG A 27 11.15 -11.99 5.09
N TYR A 28 12.02 -11.08 4.65
CA TYR A 28 11.64 -10.06 3.65
C TYR A 28 11.34 -10.69 2.29
N ILE A 29 12.15 -11.65 1.84
CA ILE A 29 11.96 -12.35 0.58
C ILE A 29 10.66 -13.15 0.60
N GLU A 30 10.38 -13.88 1.68
CA GLU A 30 9.16 -14.68 1.85
C GLU A 30 7.92 -13.77 1.84
N ALA A 31 7.96 -12.65 2.57
CA ALA A 31 6.84 -11.69 2.57
C ALA A 31 6.59 -11.09 1.18
N LEU A 32 7.63 -10.61 0.49
CA LEU A 32 7.48 -10.07 -0.87
C LEU A 32 7.01 -11.13 -1.86
N SER A 33 7.54 -12.35 -1.78
CA SER A 33 7.14 -13.47 -2.64
C SER A 33 5.65 -13.80 -2.46
N ALA A 34 5.19 -13.93 -1.21
CA ALA A 34 3.79 -14.21 -0.92
C ALA A 34 2.85 -13.10 -1.45
N ILE A 35 3.23 -11.83 -1.29
CA ILE A 35 2.42 -10.69 -1.76
C ILE A 35 2.35 -10.64 -3.29
N VAL A 36 3.49 -10.78 -3.97
CA VAL A 36 3.51 -10.73 -5.45
C VAL A 36 2.80 -11.93 -6.06
N GLU A 37 2.91 -13.12 -5.45
CA GLU A 37 2.17 -14.32 -5.87
C GLU A 37 0.65 -14.14 -5.75
N THR A 38 0.17 -13.49 -4.69
CA THR A 38 -1.26 -13.14 -4.56
C THR A 38 -1.70 -12.24 -5.72
N GLY A 39 -0.93 -11.19 -6.02
CA GLY A 39 -1.23 -10.31 -7.15
C GLY A 39 -1.18 -11.01 -8.51
N GLN A 40 -0.24 -11.95 -8.71
CA GLN A 40 -0.17 -12.78 -9.91
C GLN A 40 -1.42 -13.65 -10.07
N LYS A 41 -1.87 -14.31 -9.00
CA LYS A 41 -3.10 -15.14 -9.01
C LYS A 41 -4.34 -14.31 -9.35
N MET A 42 -4.44 -13.09 -8.83
CA MET A 42 -5.53 -12.17 -9.18
C MET A 42 -5.51 -11.78 -10.66
N LEU A 43 -4.33 -11.46 -11.21
CA LEU A 43 -4.19 -11.18 -12.64
C LEU A 43 -4.55 -12.39 -13.52
N GLU A 44 -4.15 -13.59 -13.11
CA GLU A 44 -4.52 -14.84 -13.79
C GLU A 44 -6.02 -15.12 -13.76
N ALA A 45 -6.70 -14.71 -12.67
CA ALA A 45 -8.15 -14.78 -12.54
C ALA A 45 -8.89 -13.71 -13.36
N GLY A 46 -8.17 -12.77 -13.98
CA GLY A 46 -8.75 -11.70 -14.80
C GLY A 46 -9.20 -10.48 -14.01
N GLU A 47 -8.76 -10.33 -12.75
CA GLU A 47 -9.01 -9.14 -11.94
C GLU A 47 -8.37 -7.89 -12.56
N SER A 48 -8.94 -6.72 -12.26
CA SER A 48 -8.42 -5.47 -12.80
C SER A 48 -7.04 -5.13 -12.22
N ALA A 49 -6.18 -4.47 -13.02
CA ALA A 49 -4.88 -4.02 -12.55
C ALA A 49 -4.99 -3.12 -11.31
N LEU A 50 -6.06 -2.32 -11.24
CA LEU A 50 -6.35 -1.41 -10.13
C LEU A 50 -6.67 -2.18 -8.84
N ASP A 51 -7.47 -3.25 -8.91
CA ASP A 51 -7.79 -4.09 -7.75
C ASP A 51 -6.55 -4.87 -7.28
N VAL A 52 -5.76 -5.38 -8.23
CA VAL A 52 -4.53 -6.12 -7.95
C VAL A 52 -3.51 -5.25 -7.21
N VAL A 53 -3.25 -4.02 -7.66
CA VAL A 53 -2.29 -3.13 -6.97
C VAL A 53 -2.82 -2.66 -5.62
N THR A 54 -4.14 -2.44 -5.50
CA THR A 54 -4.77 -2.07 -4.23
C THR A 54 -4.56 -3.18 -3.19
N GLU A 55 -4.81 -4.44 -3.57
CA GLU A 55 -4.61 -5.58 -2.67
C GLU A 55 -3.13 -5.83 -2.35
N ALA A 56 -2.23 -5.73 -3.33
CA ALA A 56 -0.80 -5.89 -3.10
C ALA A 56 -0.27 -4.86 -2.08
N VAL A 57 -0.69 -3.60 -2.18
CA VAL A 57 -0.32 -2.56 -1.21
C VAL A 57 -1.00 -2.79 0.15
N ARG A 58 -2.27 -3.20 0.19
CA ARG A 58 -2.95 -3.55 1.44
C ARG A 58 -2.19 -4.65 2.20
N LEU A 59 -1.69 -5.66 1.50
CA LEU A 59 -0.88 -6.72 2.11
C LEU A 59 0.50 -6.23 2.57
N LEU A 60 1.10 -5.26 1.89
CA LEU A 60 2.31 -4.58 2.37
C LEU A 60 2.03 -3.79 3.67
N GLU A 61 0.91 -3.07 3.73
CA GLU A 61 0.44 -2.33 4.91
C GLU A 61 0.10 -3.25 6.09
N GLU A 62 -0.36 -4.48 5.84
CA GLU A 62 -0.61 -5.50 6.87
C GLU A 62 0.66 -6.21 7.34
N CYS A 63 1.80 -5.99 6.68
CA CYS A 63 3.05 -6.65 7.00
C CYS A 63 3.96 -5.75 7.86
N PRO A 64 4.23 -6.09 9.12
CA PRO A 64 5.03 -5.25 10.03
C PRO A 64 6.51 -5.11 9.63
N LEU A 65 6.95 -5.78 8.56
CA LEU A 65 8.31 -5.69 8.05
C LEU A 65 8.54 -4.43 7.21
N PHE A 66 7.48 -3.83 6.67
CA PHE A 66 7.57 -2.69 5.75
C PHE A 66 7.06 -1.42 6.41
N ASN A 67 7.69 -0.29 6.06
CA ASN A 67 7.29 1.02 6.55
C ASN A 67 6.01 1.52 5.83
N ALA A 68 4.89 0.89 6.15
CA ALA A 68 3.55 1.23 5.70
C ALA A 68 2.53 0.57 6.65
N GLY A 69 1.34 1.17 6.80
CA GLY A 69 0.28 0.61 7.64
C GLY A 69 0.76 0.23 9.05
N ILE A 70 0.64 -1.05 9.41
CA ILE A 70 1.00 -1.57 10.73
C ILE A 70 2.51 -1.49 11.04
N GLY A 71 3.36 -1.43 10.02
CA GLY A 71 4.81 -1.32 10.17
C GLY A 71 5.34 0.11 10.07
N ALA A 72 4.47 1.11 10.06
CA ALA A 72 4.85 2.50 9.89
C ALA A 72 5.82 3.00 10.98
N VAL A 73 6.76 3.83 10.54
CA VAL A 73 7.69 4.53 11.43
C VAL A 73 6.98 5.62 12.23
N PHE A 74 7.71 6.17 13.19
CA PHE A 74 7.22 7.21 14.09
C PHE A 74 7.54 8.61 13.56
N THR A 75 6.65 9.54 13.84
CA THR A 75 6.95 10.97 13.82
C THR A 75 7.93 11.34 14.94
N ARG A 76 8.37 12.61 14.98
CA ARG A 76 9.16 13.13 16.10
C ARG A 76 8.43 12.98 17.44
N ASP A 77 7.11 13.07 17.43
CA ASP A 77 6.28 13.08 18.63
C ASP A 77 5.80 11.66 19.00
N GLU A 78 6.47 10.64 18.46
CA GLU A 78 6.22 9.21 18.73
C GLU A 78 4.80 8.73 18.34
N THR A 79 4.21 9.37 17.33
CA THR A 79 2.92 9.01 16.73
C THR A 79 3.09 8.43 15.33
N HIS A 80 2.00 7.99 14.69
CA HIS A 80 1.97 7.57 13.29
C HIS A 80 1.17 8.56 12.44
N GLU A 81 1.76 8.93 11.31
CA GLU A 81 1.12 9.71 10.25
C GLU A 81 1.41 8.99 8.94
N LEU A 82 0.36 8.55 8.26
CA LEU A 82 0.42 7.68 7.08
C LEU A 82 -0.13 8.42 5.87
N ASP A 83 0.46 8.11 4.72
CA ASP A 83 0.01 8.58 3.41
C ASP A 83 -0.15 7.38 2.47
N ALA A 84 -1.09 7.47 1.54
CA ALA A 84 -1.21 6.51 0.45
C ALA A 84 -1.92 7.13 -0.76
N CYS A 85 -1.65 6.58 -1.95
CA CYS A 85 -2.35 6.94 -3.17
C CYS A 85 -2.55 5.74 -4.09
N VAL A 86 -3.52 5.86 -4.99
CA VAL A 86 -3.79 4.89 -6.05
C VAL A 86 -4.24 5.64 -7.32
N MET A 87 -3.90 5.09 -8.49
CA MET A 87 -4.27 5.68 -9.77
C MET A 87 -4.60 4.58 -10.79
N ASP A 88 -5.69 4.75 -11.52
CA ASP A 88 -6.00 3.95 -12.70
C ASP A 88 -5.42 4.62 -13.95
N GLY A 89 -4.44 3.96 -14.57
CA GLY A 89 -3.81 4.44 -15.80
C GLY A 89 -4.71 4.45 -17.03
N ASN A 90 -5.82 3.69 -17.03
CA ASN A 90 -6.75 3.66 -18.15
C ASN A 90 -7.72 4.85 -18.15
N THR A 91 -8.21 5.24 -16.97
CA THR A 91 -9.20 6.34 -16.83
C THR A 91 -8.59 7.64 -16.29
N LEU A 92 -7.34 7.61 -15.83
CA LEU A 92 -6.66 8.70 -15.13
C LEU A 92 -7.31 9.12 -13.81
N LYS A 93 -8.27 8.33 -13.29
CA LYS A 93 -8.80 8.53 -11.95
C LYS A 93 -7.72 8.24 -10.92
N ALA A 94 -7.67 9.06 -9.87
CA ALA A 94 -6.73 8.92 -8.78
C ALA A 94 -7.40 9.28 -7.46
N GLY A 95 -6.86 8.71 -6.38
CA GLY A 95 -7.25 9.04 -5.01
C GLY A 95 -6.06 8.95 -4.08
N ALA A 96 -6.08 9.76 -3.03
CA ALA A 96 -5.00 9.86 -2.07
C ALA A 96 -5.51 10.27 -0.69
N VAL A 97 -4.81 9.80 0.34
CA VAL A 97 -4.93 10.25 1.72
C VAL A 97 -3.56 10.65 2.24
N ALA A 98 -3.51 11.63 3.15
CA ALA A 98 -2.26 12.00 3.83
C ALA A 98 -2.48 12.41 5.28
N GLY A 99 -1.48 12.21 6.12
CA GLY A 99 -1.51 12.57 7.54
C GLY A 99 -2.63 11.86 8.32
N VAL A 100 -2.96 10.62 7.94
CA VAL A 100 -3.95 9.80 8.66
C VAL A 100 -3.25 8.95 9.71
N SER A 101 -3.90 8.70 10.85
CA SER A 101 -3.31 8.02 12.01
C SER A 101 -4.06 6.77 12.43
N HIS A 102 -5.36 6.65 12.13
CA HIS A 102 -6.22 5.57 12.63
C HIS A 102 -6.71 4.61 11.55
N LEU A 103 -6.37 4.87 10.28
CA LEU A 103 -6.72 3.99 9.17
C LEU A 103 -5.77 2.80 9.11
N ARG A 104 -6.33 1.60 9.27
CA ARG A 104 -5.57 0.34 9.18
C ARG A 104 -4.88 0.18 7.82
N ASN A 105 -5.61 0.50 6.75
CA ASN A 105 -5.14 0.37 5.37
C ASN A 105 -5.32 1.69 4.60
N PRO A 106 -4.37 2.63 4.68
CA PRO A 106 -4.43 3.91 3.96
C PRO A 106 -4.71 3.77 2.45
N VAL A 107 -4.22 2.72 1.77
CA VAL A 107 -4.50 2.52 0.33
C VAL A 107 -5.99 2.29 0.03
N LEU A 108 -6.72 1.65 0.94
CA LEU A 108 -8.17 1.46 0.78
C LEU A 108 -8.92 2.78 0.92
N ALA A 109 -8.48 3.65 1.82
CA ALA A 109 -9.06 4.99 1.94
C ALA A 109 -8.71 5.86 0.72
N ALA A 110 -7.49 5.76 0.18
CA ALA A 110 -7.13 6.41 -1.08
C ALA A 110 -8.03 5.91 -2.24
N ARG A 111 -8.30 4.60 -2.32
CA ARG A 111 -9.24 4.01 -3.29
C ARG A 111 -10.66 4.55 -3.09
N LEU A 112 -11.13 4.66 -1.85
CA LEU A 112 -12.43 5.24 -1.52
C LEU A 112 -12.55 6.69 -1.99
N VAL A 113 -11.52 7.52 -1.76
CA VAL A 113 -11.48 8.92 -2.23
C VAL A 113 -11.64 8.99 -3.76
N MET A 114 -10.95 8.11 -4.49
CA MET A 114 -11.05 8.03 -5.96
C MET A 114 -12.45 7.65 -6.46
N GLU A 115 -13.13 6.73 -5.76
CA GLU A 115 -14.38 6.13 -6.23
C GLU A 115 -15.63 6.88 -5.76
N GLN A 116 -15.58 7.45 -4.56
CA GLN A 116 -16.75 7.96 -3.84
C GLN A 116 -16.67 9.45 -3.50
N SER A 117 -15.67 10.17 -4.02
CA SER A 117 -15.57 11.62 -3.85
C SER A 117 -15.35 12.33 -5.19
N PRO A 118 -15.69 13.62 -5.29
CA PRO A 118 -15.32 14.46 -6.43
C PRO A 118 -13.88 14.97 -6.36
N HIS A 119 -13.10 14.57 -5.35
CA HIS A 119 -11.75 15.06 -5.06
C HIS A 119 -10.71 13.97 -5.31
N VAL A 120 -9.45 14.39 -5.50
CA VAL A 120 -8.31 13.45 -5.66
C VAL A 120 -7.60 13.19 -4.33
N MET A 121 -7.63 14.13 -3.38
CA MET A 121 -6.85 14.03 -2.15
C MET A 121 -7.65 14.56 -0.97
N MET A 122 -7.61 13.83 0.14
CA MET A 122 -8.07 14.27 1.45
C MET A 122 -6.95 14.11 2.47
N ILE A 123 -6.94 14.91 3.54
CA ILE A 123 -5.88 14.86 4.55
C ILE A 123 -6.42 14.89 5.97
N GLY A 124 -5.66 14.33 6.91
CA GLY A 124 -5.92 14.40 8.35
C GLY A 124 -7.28 13.81 8.74
N GLU A 125 -7.87 14.38 9.79
CA GLU A 125 -9.16 13.96 10.34
C GLU A 125 -10.30 13.95 9.30
N GLY A 126 -10.26 14.86 8.31
CA GLY A 126 -11.25 14.89 7.24
C GLY A 126 -11.20 13.64 6.35
N ALA A 127 -10.00 13.13 6.07
CA ALA A 127 -9.84 11.88 5.33
C ALA A 127 -10.31 10.67 6.14
N GLU A 128 -10.05 10.65 7.46
CA GLU A 128 -10.48 9.58 8.34
C GLU A 128 -12.01 9.53 8.48
N ASN A 129 -12.63 10.68 8.73
CA ASN A 129 -14.07 10.79 8.83
C ASN A 129 -14.76 10.35 7.54
N PHE A 130 -14.18 10.66 6.38
CA PHE A 130 -14.67 10.18 5.09
C PHE A 130 -14.54 8.66 4.95
N ALA A 131 -13.44 8.07 5.43
CA ALA A 131 -13.19 6.63 5.35
C ALA A 131 -14.00 5.79 6.34
N PHE A 132 -14.45 6.38 7.46
CA PHE A 132 -15.26 5.71 8.48
C PHE A 132 -16.77 5.88 8.31
N ALA A 133 -17.21 6.74 7.39
CA ALA A 133 -18.62 6.99 7.09
C ALA A 133 -19.28 5.80 6.37
#